data_AF-A0A7G2LRY5-F1
#
_entry.id   AF-A0A7G2LRY5-F1
#
_cell.length_a   1.000
_cell.length_b   1.000
_cell.length_c   1.000
_cell.angle_alpha   90.00
_cell.angle_beta   90.00
_cell.angle_gamma   90.00
#
_symmetry.space_group_name_H-M   'P 1'
#
loop_
_entity.id
_entity.type
_entity.pdbx_description
1 polymer ?
#
loop_
_entity_poly.entity_id
_entity_poly.type
_entity_poly.pdbx_seq_one_letter_code
_entity_poly.pdbx_strand_id
1 'polypeptide(L)'
;GRMAGIILSGSDAAAVFDLGNHLARHDGPLRAVGAQVFGPAPAPIARVRGRHRVRLLVKADKSVALQEALSRWVGSVRLKGDLRLAVDIDPQSFY
;
A
#
# COMPACT_ATOMS: atom_id res chain seq x y z
N GLY A 1 4.51 -14.28 10.28
CA GLY A 1 4.73 -13.78 8.91
C GLY A 1 5.28 -12.37 8.98
N ARG A 2 5.76 -11.85 7.86
CA ARG A 2 6.10 -10.43 7.71
C ARG A 2 4.88 -9.67 7.22
N MET A 3 4.78 -8.41 7.62
CA MET A 3 3.68 -7.54 7.17
C MET A 3 4.23 -6.20 6.70
N ALA A 4 3.55 -5.59 5.75
CA ALA A 4 3.81 -4.20 5.39
C ALA A 4 2.50 -3.45 5.17
N GLY A 5 2.39 -2.27 5.78
CA GLY A 5 1.34 -1.31 5.51
C GLY A 5 1.73 -0.41 4.35
N ILE A 6 0.82 -0.22 3.40
CA ILE A 6 0.95 0.80 2.35
C ILE A 6 -0.09 1.86 2.62
N ILE A 7 0.35 3.11 2.75
CA ILE A 7 -0.53 4.25 2.97
C ILE A 7 -0.47 5.15 1.75
N LEU A 8 -1.62 5.34 1.11
CA LEU A 8 -1.82 6.28 0.01
C LEU A 8 -2.53 7.52 0.53
N SER A 9 -2.13 8.71 0.06
CA SER A 9 -2.83 9.94 0.42
C SER A 9 -2.83 11.02 -0.66
N GLY A 10 -3.87 11.84 -0.68
CA GLY A 10 -4.15 12.85 -1.71
C GLY A 10 -5.26 13.81 -1.27
N SER A 11 -5.39 14.95 -1.95
CA SER A 11 -6.49 15.90 -1.74
C SER A 11 -7.82 15.41 -2.32
N ASP A 12 -7.78 14.56 -3.35
CA ASP A 12 -8.93 13.93 -3.98
C ASP A 12 -9.08 12.47 -3.53
N ALA A 13 -10.25 12.13 -2.98
CA ALA A 13 -10.56 10.78 -2.53
C ALA A 13 -10.57 9.75 -3.67
N ALA A 14 -11.13 10.13 -4.83
CA ALA A 14 -11.27 9.22 -5.96
C ALA A 14 -9.90 8.83 -6.51
N ALA A 15 -9.03 9.81 -6.75
CA ALA A 15 -7.67 9.57 -7.22
C ALA A 15 -6.85 8.68 -6.28
N VAL A 16 -7.01 8.82 -4.95
CA VAL A 16 -6.30 7.98 -3.97
C VAL A 16 -6.82 6.55 -3.98
N PHE A 17 -8.14 6.34 -4.08
CA PHE A 17 -8.73 5.01 -4.20
C PHE A 17 -8.35 4.34 -5.52
N ASP A 18 -8.36 5.08 -6.63
CA ASP A 18 -7.97 4.57 -7.94
C ASP A 18 -6.52 4.10 -7.96
N LEU A 19 -5.60 4.85 -7.33
CA LEU A 19 -4.22 4.42 -7.15
C LEU A 19 -4.14 3.12 -6.31
N GLY A 20 -4.93 3.02 -5.24
CA GLY A 20 -4.98 1.81 -4.42
C GLY A 20 -5.49 0.59 -5.18
N ASN A 21 -6.57 0.77 -5.94
CA ASN A 21 -7.13 -0.27 -6.79
C ASN A 21 -6.17 -0.69 -7.90
N HIS A 22 -5.45 0.27 -8.48
CA HIS A 22 -4.42 -0.02 -9.47
C HIS A 22 -3.29 -0.87 -8.86
N LEU A 23 -2.73 -0.46 -7.72
CA LEU A 23 -1.70 -1.25 -7.03
C LEU A 23 -2.18 -2.67 -6.70
N ALA A 24 -3.38 -2.82 -6.15
CA ALA A 24 -3.94 -4.13 -5.80
C ALA A 24 -4.09 -5.06 -7.02
N ARG A 25 -4.46 -4.54 -8.19
CA ARG A 25 -4.54 -5.33 -9.43
C ARG A 25 -3.17 -5.70 -10.01
N HIS A 26 -2.13 -4.90 -9.71
CA HIS A 26 -0.78 -5.09 -10.24
C HIS A 26 0.19 -5.66 -9.19
N ASP A 27 -0.31 -6.49 -8.27
CA ASP A 27 0.45 -7.14 -7.19
C ASP A 27 1.38 -8.29 -7.63
N GLY A 28 1.63 -8.44 -8.94
CA GLY A 28 2.46 -9.51 -9.51
C GLY A 28 3.82 -9.72 -8.81
N PRO A 29 4.60 -8.65 -8.53
CA PRO A 29 5.87 -8.79 -7.81
C PRO A 29 5.72 -9.39 -6.40
N LEU A 30 4.60 -9.14 -5.72
CA LEU A 30 4.31 -9.68 -4.39
C LEU A 30 3.87 -11.15 -4.47
N ARG A 31 2.98 -11.48 -5.42
CA ARG A 31 2.57 -12.87 -5.64
C ARG A 31 3.74 -13.76 -6.02
N ALA A 32 4.70 -13.25 -6.79
CA ALA A 32 5.90 -13.98 -7.20
C ALA A 32 6.78 -14.44 -6.02
N VAL A 33 6.67 -13.80 -4.86
CA VAL A 33 7.38 -14.17 -3.63
C VAL A 33 6.47 -14.81 -2.58
N GLY A 34 5.24 -15.20 -2.96
CA GLY A 34 4.27 -15.82 -2.05
C GLY A 34 3.61 -14.84 -1.07
N ALA A 35 3.66 -13.53 -1.33
CA ALA A 35 2.97 -12.52 -0.54
C ALA A 35 1.54 -12.27 -1.05
N GLN A 36 0.66 -11.81 -0.15
CA GLN A 36 -0.74 -11.50 -0.42
C GLN A 36 -1.03 -10.03 -0.11
N VAL A 37 -1.88 -9.39 -0.93
CA VAL A 37 -2.34 -8.01 -0.75
C VAL A 37 -3.79 -8.00 -0.27
N PHE A 38 -4.09 -7.17 0.74
CA PHE A 38 -5.42 -6.91 1.26
C PHE A 38 -5.77 -5.42 1.14
N GLY A 39 -7.03 -5.12 0.85
CA GLY A 39 -7.51 -3.77 0.56
C GLY A 39 -7.65 -3.53 -0.95
N PRO A 40 -7.77 -2.25 -1.41
CA PRO A 40 -7.65 -1.02 -0.63
C PRO A 40 -8.81 -0.80 0.35
N ALA A 41 -8.51 -0.28 1.54
CA ALA A 41 -9.52 0.10 2.53
C ALA A 41 -9.42 1.61 2.85
N PRO A 42 -10.56 2.31 3.03
CA PRO A 42 -10.53 3.66 3.59
C PRO A 42 -9.89 3.61 4.98
N ALA A 43 -9.06 4.61 5.29
CA ALA A 43 -8.56 4.75 6.65
C ALA A 43 -9.72 5.13 7.61
N PRO A 44 -9.77 4.62 8.86
CA PRO A 44 -10.82 4.93 9.84
C PRO A 44 -10.98 6.44 10.09
N ILE A 45 -9.89 7.20 9.94
CA ILE A 45 -9.90 8.65 9.84
C ILE A 45 -9.76 9.00 8.36
N ALA A 46 -10.89 9.07 7.66
CA ALA A 46 -10.93 9.26 6.20
C ALA A 46 -10.24 10.55 5.72
N ARG A 47 -10.00 11.52 6.63
CA ARG A 47 -9.23 12.74 6.37
C ARG A 47 -8.25 13.08 7.50
N VAL A 48 -6.95 13.15 7.19
CA VAL A 48 -5.94 13.68 8.11
C VAL A 48 -5.35 14.95 7.51
N ARG A 49 -5.51 16.08 8.21
CA ARG A 49 -5.06 17.41 7.75
C ARG A 49 -5.56 17.73 6.33
N GLY A 50 -6.83 17.44 6.05
CA GLY A 50 -7.46 17.71 4.75
C GLY A 50 -7.12 16.71 3.63
N ARG A 51 -6.32 15.67 3.90
CA ARG A 51 -5.95 14.65 2.91
C ARG A 51 -6.69 13.34 3.13
N HIS A 52 -7.20 12.78 2.05
CA HIS A 52 -7.78 11.44 2.03
C HIS A 52 -6.70 10.39 2.19
N ARG A 53 -7.03 9.28 2.86
CA ARG A 53 -6.11 8.16 3.09
C ARG A 53 -6.76 6.83 2.77
N VAL A 54 -6.00 6.00 2.07
CA VAL A 54 -6.34 4.61 1.74
C VAL A 54 -5.18 3.73 2.17
N ARG A 55 -5.47 2.58 2.75
CA ARG A 55 -4.47 1.60 3.17
C ARG A 55 -4.56 0.30 2.40
N LEU A 56 -3.41 -0.30 2.12
CA LEU A 56 -3.28 -1.70 1.75
C LEU A 56 -2.40 -2.40 2.79
N LEU A 57 -2.64 -3.69 2.98
CA LEU A 57 -1.81 -4.55 3.83
C LEU A 57 -1.19 -5.64 2.96
N VAL A 58 0.11 -5.84 3.10
CA VAL A 58 0.82 -6.96 2.50
C VAL A 58 1.19 -7.94 3.59
N LYS A 59 0.90 -9.22 3.40
CA LYS A 59 1.26 -10.32 4.31
C LYS A 59 2.10 -11.33 3.57
N ALA A 60 3.17 -11.79 4.19
CA ALA A 60 4.04 -12.84 3.64
C ALA A 60 4.55 -13.76 4.75
N ASP A 61 5.11 -14.91 4.37
CA ASP A 61 5.82 -15.77 5.32
C ASP A 61 7.11 -15.13 5.83
N LYS A 62 7.61 -15.62 6.98
CA LYS A 62 8.78 -15.00 7.67
C LYS A 62 10.06 -15.06 6.83
N SER A 63 10.19 -16.09 5.98
CA SER A 63 11.35 -16.34 5.11
C SER A 63 11.34 -15.49 3.83
N VAL A 64 10.24 -14.80 3.52
CA VAL A 64 10.10 -14.05 2.26
C VAL A 64 10.94 -12.76 2.28
N ALA A 65 11.67 -12.54 1.19
CA ALA A 65 12.39 -11.30 0.91
C ALA A 65 11.42 -10.16 0.50
N LEU A 66 10.58 -9.74 1.45
CA LEU A 66 9.44 -8.86 1.21
C LEU A 66 9.85 -7.46 0.71
N GLN A 67 10.99 -6.94 1.17
CA GLN A 67 11.43 -5.57 0.88
C GLN A 67 11.67 -5.34 -0.61
N GLU A 68 12.38 -6.26 -1.28
CA GLU A 68 12.65 -6.12 -2.72
C GLU A 68 11.36 -6.22 -3.54
N ALA A 69 10.48 -7.16 -3.20
CA ALA A 69 9.20 -7.33 -3.86
C ALA A 69 8.30 -6.07 -3.71
N LEU A 70 8.28 -5.47 -2.51
CA LEU A 70 7.60 -4.21 -2.25
C LEU A 70 8.16 -3.07 -3.12
N SER A 71 9.49 -2.91 -3.15
CA SER A 71 10.14 -1.86 -3.95
C SER A 71 9.80 -1.98 -5.43
N ARG A 72 9.82 -3.20 -5.99
CA ARG A 72 9.42 -3.46 -7.38
C ARG A 72 7.93 -3.16 -7.62
N TRP A 73 7.07 -3.55 -6.68
CA TRP A 73 5.63 -3.33 -6.79
C TRP A 73 5.26 -1.85 -6.75
N VAL A 74 5.69 -1.11 -5.72
CA VAL A 74 5.38 0.33 -5.62
C VAL A 74 6.16 1.17 -6.63
N GLY A 75 7.31 0.68 -7.11
CA GLY A 75 8.09 1.31 -8.18
C GLY A 75 7.42 1.23 -9.56
N SER A 76 6.41 0.37 -9.74
CA SER A 76 5.66 0.26 -11.00
C SER A 76 4.71 1.44 -11.26
N VAL A 77 4.44 2.27 -10.24
CA VAL A 77 3.52 3.41 -10.36
C VAL A 77 4.26 4.73 -10.34
N ARG A 78 3.90 5.63 -11.26
CA ARG A 78 4.33 7.03 -11.21
C ARG A 78 3.27 7.86 -10.48
N LEU A 79 3.62 8.36 -9.31
CA LEU A 79 2.75 9.27 -8.56
C LEU A 79 2.56 10.58 -9.34
N LYS A 80 1.31 11.05 -9.40
CA LYS A 80 0.93 12.30 -10.10
C LYS A 80 0.42 13.33 -9.11
N GLY A 81 0.65 14.61 -9.42
CA GLY A 81 0.13 15.73 -8.65
C GLY A 81 0.56 15.67 -7.19
N ASP A 82 -0.41 15.80 -6.29
CA ASP A 82 -0.16 15.80 -4.86
C ASP A 82 -0.18 14.40 -4.23
N LEU A 83 -0.39 13.32 -5.00
CA LEU A 83 -0.44 11.96 -4.47
C LEU A 83 0.86 11.57 -3.74
N ARG A 84 0.71 10.84 -2.64
CA ARG A 84 1.80 10.33 -1.80
C ARG A 84 1.57 8.86 -1.47
N LEU A 85 2.65 8.11 -1.41
CA LEU A 85 2.70 6.70 -1.01
C LEU A 85 3.75 6.56 0.08
N ALA A 86 3.40 5.91 1.17
CA ALA A 86 4.32 5.50 2.23
C ALA A 86 4.24 3.99 2.42
N VAL A 87 5.38 3.37 2.70
CA VAL A 87 5.51 1.94 3.01
C VAL A 87 6.04 1.82 4.42
N ASP A 88 5.37 1.02 5.23
CA ASP A 88 5.74 0.73 6.62
C ASP A 88 5.91 -0.78 6.76
N ILE A 89 7.13 -1.26 6.95
CA ILE A 89 7.47 -2.69 6.99
C ILE A 89 7.61 -3.13 8.44
N ASP A 90 6.91 -4.20 8.81
CA ASP A 90 6.84 -4.73 10.16
C ASP A 90 6.51 -3.64 11.21
N PRO A 91 5.44 -2.84 11.02
CA PRO A 91 5.07 -1.81 11.97
C PRO A 91 4.76 -2.41 13.33
N GLN A 92 5.30 -1.83 14.41
CA GLN A 92 5.05 -2.30 15.77
C GLN A 92 3.58 -2.15 16.23
N SER A 93 2.67 -1.61 15.42
CA SER A 93 1.25 -1.43 15.80
C SER A 93 0.32 -1.18 14.60
N PHE A 94 -0.67 -2.05 14.37
CA PHE A 94 -1.87 -1.76 13.57
C PHE A 94 -3.06 -1.57 14.55
N TYR A 95 -3.32 -0.33 14.97
CA TYR A 95 -4.52 0.05 15.72
C TYR A 95 -5.41 0.98 14.87
#